data_AF-A0A0G0QRK8-F1
#
_entry.id   AF-A0A0G0QRK8-F1
#
_cell.length_a   1.000
_cell.length_b   1.000
_cell.length_c   1.000
_cell.angle_alpha   90.00
_cell.angle_beta   90.00
_cell.angle_gamma   90.00
#
_symmetry.space_group_name_H-M   'P 1'
#
loop_
_entity.id
_entity.type
_entity.pdbx_description
1 polymer ?
#
loop_
_entity_poly.entity_id
_entity_poly.type
_entity_poly.pdbx_seq_one_letter_code
_entity_poly.pdbx_strand_id
1 'polypeptide(L)'
;MPKNLKIKTKQRTGKGKITEGRAKRTVVRHDFAKSKFRFGSMVIVWKEGYQDKDDSGAWRFARVPEDISAKIKEMQKGRLRRGWGAVYAKAKIGKGEWVTSIFPDRHSDTYILPLKKQIRFEENLYDGIEIKVSIEIWF
;
A
#
# COMPACT_ATOMS: atom_id res chain seq x y z
N MET A 1 -16.32 -68.80 28.50
CA MET A 1 -17.48 -67.91 28.27
C MET A 1 -16.97 -66.63 27.60
N PRO A 2 -17.64 -66.11 26.57
CA PRO A 2 -17.33 -66.46 25.18
C PRO A 2 -17.03 -65.24 24.28
N LYS A 3 -16.10 -65.37 23.31
CA LYS A 3 -16.29 -65.64 21.86
C LYS A 3 -16.64 -64.42 20.98
N ASN A 4 -15.72 -64.17 20.05
CA ASN A 4 -15.93 -64.04 18.60
C ASN A 4 -16.90 -62.99 18.02
N LEU A 5 -16.30 -62.17 17.15
CA LEU A 5 -16.59 -62.09 15.71
C LEU A 5 -17.94 -61.49 15.29
N LYS A 6 -17.87 -60.34 14.62
CA LYS A 6 -18.50 -60.19 13.31
C LYS A 6 -17.76 -59.14 12.48
N ILE A 7 -16.93 -59.67 11.59
CA ILE A 7 -16.44 -59.03 10.37
C ILE A 7 -17.68 -58.69 9.53
N LYS A 8 -17.82 -57.43 9.12
CA LYS A 8 -18.55 -57.10 7.89
C LYS A 8 -17.62 -56.35 6.95
N THR A 9 -17.06 -57.13 6.05
CA THR A 9 -16.51 -56.72 4.76
C THR A 9 -17.54 -55.84 4.04
N LYS A 10 -17.17 -54.63 3.63
CA LYS A 10 -17.79 -54.02 2.45
C LYS A 10 -16.69 -53.62 1.48
N GLN A 11 -16.87 -54.16 0.29
CA GLN A 11 -15.95 -54.22 -0.81
C GLN A 11 -15.60 -52.83 -1.35
N ARG A 12 -14.38 -52.72 -1.88
CA ARG A 12 -13.92 -51.63 -2.73
C ARG A 12 -14.93 -51.34 -3.84
N THR A 13 -15.21 -50.06 -4.09
CA THR A 13 -15.25 -49.51 -5.45
C THR A 13 -15.38 -47.99 -5.37
N GLY A 14 -14.58 -47.27 -6.16
CA GLY A 14 -14.82 -45.86 -6.44
C GLY A 14 -13.60 -44.96 -6.25
N LYS A 15 -12.90 -44.68 -7.35
CA LYS A 15 -12.02 -43.53 -7.52
C LYS A 15 -12.71 -42.27 -6.99
N GLY A 16 -12.09 -41.54 -6.07
CA GLY A 16 -12.60 -40.28 -5.57
C GLY A 16 -11.46 -39.45 -5.00
N LYS A 17 -11.19 -38.32 -5.64
CA LYS A 17 -10.07 -37.41 -5.39
C LYS A 17 -9.90 -37.11 -3.90
N ILE A 18 -8.65 -37.17 -3.44
CA ILE A 18 -8.19 -36.36 -2.30
C ILE A 18 -8.54 -34.91 -2.61
N THR A 19 -9.59 -34.41 -1.98
CA THR A 19 -9.83 -32.97 -1.91
C THR A 19 -9.43 -32.58 -0.50
N GLU A 20 -8.21 -32.05 -0.38
CA GLU A 20 -7.86 -31.24 0.78
C GLU A 20 -8.91 -30.14 0.89
N GLY A 21 -9.79 -30.28 1.88
CA GLY A 21 -10.65 -29.21 2.35
C GLY A 21 -9.75 -28.13 2.92
N ARG A 22 -9.23 -27.25 2.06
CA ARG A 22 -8.63 -25.99 2.50
C ARG A 22 -9.74 -25.20 3.14
N ALA A 23 -9.79 -25.27 4.48
CA ALA A 23 -10.64 -24.41 5.29
C ALA A 23 -10.56 -23.00 4.73
N LYS A 24 -11.70 -22.49 4.25
CA LYS A 24 -11.83 -21.08 3.88
C LYS A 24 -11.58 -20.30 5.16
N ARG A 25 -10.34 -19.85 5.36
CA ARG A 25 -10.06 -18.81 6.35
C ARG A 25 -10.87 -17.61 5.88
N THR A 26 -12.01 -17.39 6.51
CA THR A 26 -12.67 -16.09 6.52
C THR A 26 -11.69 -15.15 7.19
N VAL A 27 -10.81 -14.54 6.39
CA VAL A 27 -10.02 -13.40 6.84
C VAL A 27 -11.05 -12.31 7.08
N VAL A 28 -11.36 -12.08 8.35
CA VAL A 28 -12.11 -10.92 8.79
C VAL A 28 -11.28 -9.71 8.35
N ARG A 29 -11.61 -9.17 7.18
CA ARG A 29 -11.05 -7.91 6.67
C ARG A 29 -11.53 -6.85 7.64
N HIS A 30 -10.67 -6.51 8.59
CA HIS A 30 -10.91 -5.38 9.47
C HIS A 30 -11.13 -4.14 8.59
N ASP A 31 -12.13 -3.34 8.95
CA ASP A 31 -12.51 -2.13 8.23
C ASP A 31 -11.28 -1.26 7.97
N PHE A 32 -10.89 -1.19 6.69
CA PHE A 32 -9.99 -0.17 6.20
C PHE A 32 -10.77 1.13 6.14
N ALA A 33 -11.00 1.77 7.29
CA ALA A 33 -11.57 3.11 7.32
C ALA A 33 -10.65 4.01 6.49
N LYS A 34 -11.08 4.32 5.26
CA LYS A 34 -10.32 5.13 4.33
C LYS A 34 -10.42 6.58 4.75
N SER A 35 -9.32 7.31 4.68
CA SER A 35 -9.29 8.74 4.99
C SER A 35 -8.74 9.52 3.83
N LYS A 36 -9.39 10.62 3.48
CA LYS A 36 -9.05 11.42 2.30
C LYS A 36 -8.53 12.80 2.70
N PHE A 37 -7.43 13.20 2.08
CA PHE A 37 -6.79 14.50 2.28
C PHE A 37 -6.55 15.18 0.94
N ARG A 38 -6.57 16.52 0.93
CA ARG A 38 -6.17 17.34 -0.22
C ARG A 38 -5.25 18.45 0.24
N PHE A 39 -4.20 18.73 -0.52
CA PHE A 39 -3.18 19.72 -0.15
C PHE A 39 -2.40 20.22 -1.37
N GLY A 40 -1.75 21.37 -1.22
CA GLY A 40 -0.69 21.84 -2.11
C GLY A 40 0.67 21.26 -1.68
N SER A 41 1.54 20.98 -2.64
CA SER A 41 2.93 20.58 -2.39
C SER A 41 3.83 21.07 -3.52
N MET A 42 5.11 21.27 -3.23
CA MET A 42 6.12 21.38 -4.27
C MET A 42 6.64 20.00 -4.67
N VAL A 43 6.98 19.83 -5.95
CA VAL A 43 7.71 18.65 -6.44
C VAL A 43 9.18 18.76 -6.04
N ILE A 44 9.66 17.76 -5.32
CA ILE A 44 11.05 17.67 -4.86
C ILE A 44 11.77 16.50 -5.53
N VAL A 45 13.07 16.67 -5.80
CA VAL A 45 13.96 15.62 -6.30
C VAL A 45 14.75 15.05 -5.14
N TRP A 46 14.87 13.73 -5.09
CA TRP A 46 15.88 13.11 -4.26
C TRP A 46 17.21 13.12 -5.00
N LYS A 47 18.15 13.95 -4.52
CA LYS A 47 19.41 14.27 -5.21
C LYS A 47 20.56 13.29 -4.96
N GLU A 48 20.41 12.34 -4.01
CA GLU A 48 21.41 11.29 -3.80
C GLU A 48 21.42 10.32 -4.99
N GLY A 49 22.24 10.63 -6.01
CA GLY A 49 22.42 9.83 -7.22
C GLY A 49 22.05 10.53 -8.55
N TYR A 50 21.68 11.81 -8.53
CA TYR A 50 21.36 12.56 -9.75
C TYR A 50 22.62 13.18 -10.38
N GLN A 51 22.89 12.86 -11.65
CA GLN A 51 23.77 13.64 -12.51
C GLN A 51 22.87 14.45 -13.47
N ASP A 52 23.07 15.76 -13.54
CA ASP A 52 22.22 16.78 -14.19
C ASP A 52 21.88 16.56 -15.68
N LYS A 53 22.32 15.47 -16.30
CA LYS A 53 22.26 15.26 -17.75
C LYS A 53 21.19 14.28 -18.22
N ASP A 54 20.52 13.53 -17.33
CA ASP A 54 19.49 12.56 -17.75
C ASP A 54 18.33 12.44 -16.73
N ASP A 55 17.09 12.62 -17.20
CA ASP A 55 15.86 12.45 -16.41
C ASP A 55 15.49 10.98 -16.15
N SER A 56 16.24 10.04 -16.74
CA SER A 56 15.90 8.61 -16.77
C SER A 56 15.80 7.95 -15.40
N GLY A 57 16.48 8.48 -14.37
CA GLY A 57 16.57 7.87 -13.03
C GLY A 57 16.11 8.73 -11.84
N ALA A 58 15.69 9.98 -12.06
CA ALA A 58 15.40 10.88 -10.94
C ALA A 58 14.10 10.53 -10.21
N TRP A 59 14.24 10.22 -8.92
CA TRP A 59 13.11 10.04 -8.01
C TRP A 59 12.54 11.38 -7.60
N ARG A 60 11.23 11.52 -7.75
CA ARG A 60 10.51 12.75 -7.43
C ARG A 60 9.37 12.46 -6.47
N PHE A 61 9.15 13.41 -5.59
CA PHE A 61 8.19 13.28 -4.49
C PHE A 61 7.38 14.55 -4.31
N ALA A 62 6.23 14.39 -3.65
CA ALA A 62 5.48 15.47 -3.03
C ALA A 62 5.54 15.29 -1.51
N ARG A 63 5.63 16.38 -0.74
CA ARG A 63 5.50 16.32 0.72
C ARG A 63 4.06 16.43 1.14
N VAL A 64 3.66 15.60 2.08
CA VAL A 64 2.41 15.73 2.81
C VAL A 64 2.62 16.79 3.90
N PRO A 65 1.80 17.85 3.97
CA PRO A 65 1.95 18.88 5.01
C PRO A 65 2.01 18.31 6.43
N GLU A 66 2.67 19.04 7.34
CA GLU A 66 2.92 18.61 8.72
C GLU A 66 1.63 18.27 9.47
N ASP A 67 0.58 19.09 9.33
CA ASP A 67 -0.70 18.88 10.02
C ASP A 67 -1.39 17.57 9.57
N ILE A 68 -1.34 17.26 8.27
CA ILE A 68 -1.86 16.02 7.70
C ILE A 68 -0.96 14.85 8.13
N SER A 69 0.36 15.02 8.09
CA SER A 69 1.32 14.00 8.50
C SER A 69 1.15 13.61 9.96
N ALA A 70 0.94 14.59 10.85
CA ALA A 70 0.65 14.37 12.26
C ALA A 70 -0.65 13.58 12.46
N LYS A 71 -1.72 13.94 11.73
CA LYS A 71 -2.99 13.18 11.73
C LYS A 71 -2.78 11.73 11.28
N ILE A 72 -2.02 11.51 10.21
CA ILE A 72 -1.74 10.15 9.70
C ILE A 72 -0.94 9.33 10.72
N LYS A 73 0.05 9.94 11.41
CA LYS A 73 0.78 9.29 12.50
C LYS A 73 -0.12 8.91 13.66
N GLU A 74 -1.01 9.81 14.06
CA GLU A 74 -2.00 9.52 15.11
C GLU A 74 -2.88 8.33 14.72
N MET A 75 -3.37 8.30 13.48
CA MET A 75 -4.15 7.18 12.97
C MET A 75 -3.39 5.84 12.93
N GLN A 76 -2.05 5.88 12.82
CA GLN A 76 -1.21 4.67 12.91
C GLN A 76 -1.03 4.17 14.36
N LYS A 77 -1.22 5.00 15.38
CA LYS A 77 -1.00 4.58 16.77
C LYS A 77 -1.93 3.41 17.12
N GLY A 78 -1.37 2.42 17.81
CA GLY A 78 -2.08 1.19 18.17
C GLY A 78 -2.28 0.19 17.02
N ARG A 79 -1.82 0.49 15.79
CA ARG A 79 -1.86 -0.44 14.64
C ARG A 79 -0.51 -1.09 14.40
N LEU A 80 -0.51 -2.31 13.88
CA LEU A 80 0.72 -2.96 13.41
C LEU A 80 1.26 -2.20 12.20
N ARG A 81 2.37 -1.48 12.37
CA ARG A 81 2.99 -0.70 11.29
C ARG A 81 3.56 -1.65 10.24
N ARG A 82 3.32 -1.35 8.96
CA ARG A 82 3.93 -2.11 7.86
C ARG A 82 5.29 -1.53 7.51
N GLY A 83 6.32 -2.38 7.51
CA GLY A 83 7.70 -2.00 7.20
C GLY A 83 8.16 -0.76 7.97
N TRP A 84 8.77 0.19 7.26
CA TRP A 84 9.27 1.48 7.78
C TRP A 84 8.17 2.53 8.07
N GLY A 85 6.96 2.11 8.48
CA GLY A 85 5.84 3.02 8.77
C GLY A 85 5.09 3.52 7.53
N ALA A 86 5.20 2.78 6.41
CA ALA A 86 4.53 3.11 5.16
C ALA A 86 3.00 2.97 5.29
N VAL A 87 2.27 3.84 4.58
CA VAL A 87 0.80 3.83 4.53
C VAL A 87 0.36 3.65 3.10
N TYR A 88 -0.60 2.76 2.84
CA TYR A 88 -1.15 2.67 1.50
C TYR A 88 -1.93 3.93 1.16
N ALA A 89 -1.77 4.38 -0.08
CA ALA A 89 -2.44 5.55 -0.60
C ALA A 89 -2.90 5.32 -2.04
N LYS A 90 -4.06 5.88 -2.36
CA LYS A 90 -4.49 6.15 -3.72
C LYS A 90 -4.32 7.66 -3.93
N ALA A 91 -3.37 8.02 -4.77
CA ALA A 91 -3.02 9.41 -5.05
C ALA A 91 -3.64 9.88 -6.36
N LYS A 92 -3.97 11.17 -6.41
CA LYS A 92 -4.48 11.84 -7.59
C LYS A 92 -3.87 13.24 -7.72
N ILE A 93 -3.39 13.56 -8.92
CA ILE A 93 -2.92 14.88 -9.34
C ILE A 93 -3.50 15.10 -10.74
N GLY A 94 -4.20 16.23 -10.95
CA GLY A 94 -4.89 16.47 -12.22
C GLY A 94 -5.82 15.32 -12.61
N LYS A 95 -5.57 14.70 -13.77
CA LYS A 95 -6.28 13.51 -14.27
C LYS A 95 -5.60 12.20 -13.86
N GLY A 96 -4.29 12.24 -13.61
CA GLY A 96 -3.49 11.10 -13.15
C GLY A 96 -3.93 10.56 -11.78
N GLU A 97 -4.16 9.25 -11.70
CA GLU A 97 -4.55 8.55 -10.48
C GLU A 97 -3.81 7.22 -10.36
N TRP A 98 -3.23 6.92 -9.19
CA TRP A 98 -2.47 5.69 -8.98
C TRP A 98 -2.48 5.22 -7.54
N VAL A 99 -2.40 3.89 -7.37
CA VAL A 99 -2.16 3.27 -6.05
C VAL A 99 -0.65 3.20 -5.79
N THR A 100 -0.26 3.56 -4.57
CA THR A 100 1.11 3.59 -4.06
C THR A 100 1.12 3.50 -2.53
N SER A 101 2.27 3.77 -1.92
CA SER A 101 2.39 4.08 -0.50
C SER A 101 3.00 5.47 -0.31
N ILE A 102 2.65 6.13 0.80
CA ILE A 102 3.40 7.24 1.35
C ILE A 102 4.36 6.72 2.41
N PHE A 103 5.51 7.38 2.56
CA PHE A 103 6.59 6.94 3.45
C PHE A 103 6.96 8.07 4.41
N PRO A 104 7.28 7.78 5.68
CA PRO A 104 7.90 8.77 6.54
C PRO A 104 9.17 9.31 5.89
N ASP A 105 9.30 10.62 5.80
CA ASP A 105 10.55 11.27 5.43
C ASP A 105 11.55 11.11 6.59
N ARG A 106 12.82 10.85 6.28
CA ARG A 106 13.87 10.75 7.32
C ARG A 106 14.40 12.12 7.72
N HIS A 107 14.25 13.11 6.84
CA HIS A 107 14.79 14.45 7.03
C HIS A 107 13.74 15.45 7.53
N SER A 108 12.48 15.07 7.58
CA SER A 108 11.39 15.89 8.08
C SER A 108 10.38 15.03 8.84
N ASP A 109 9.59 15.63 9.72
CA ASP A 109 8.54 14.91 10.44
C ASP A 109 7.27 14.69 9.57
N THR A 110 7.44 14.63 8.24
CA THR A 110 6.35 14.53 7.27
C THR A 110 6.33 13.18 6.54
N TYR A 111 5.29 12.95 5.74
CA TYR A 111 5.31 11.87 4.75
C TYR A 111 5.69 12.40 3.37
N ILE A 112 6.38 11.56 2.59
CA ILE A 112 6.63 11.77 1.16
C ILE A 112 5.79 10.82 0.31
N LEU A 113 5.24 11.37 -0.77
CA LEU A 113 4.49 10.67 -1.80
C LEU A 113 5.36 10.54 -3.06
N PRO A 114 5.77 9.33 -3.48
CA PRO A 114 6.48 9.14 -4.74
C PRO A 114 5.59 9.47 -5.94
N LEU A 115 6.14 10.24 -6.88
CA LEU A 115 5.50 10.60 -8.14
C LEU A 115 5.96 9.64 -9.23
N LYS A 116 5.07 8.73 -9.65
CA LYS A 116 5.35 7.74 -10.69
C LYS A 116 5.76 8.43 -11.99
N LYS A 117 6.78 7.89 -12.67
CA LYS A 117 7.30 8.43 -13.95
C LYS A 117 6.20 8.72 -14.97
N GLN A 118 5.27 7.77 -15.15
CA GLN A 118 4.14 7.94 -16.06
C GLN A 118 3.29 9.17 -15.71
N ILE A 119 2.92 9.33 -14.44
CA ILE A 119 2.13 10.47 -13.98
C ILE A 119 2.90 11.78 -14.13
N ARG A 120 4.22 11.77 -13.87
CA ARG A 120 5.05 12.97 -14.06
C ARG A 120 5.04 13.44 -15.51
N PHE A 121 5.11 12.52 -16.45
CA PHE A 121 5.09 12.84 -17.87
C PHE A 121 3.71 13.35 -18.32
N GLU A 122 2.63 12.65 -17.92
CA GLU A 122 1.26 12.99 -18.31
C GLU A 122 0.77 14.33 -17.72
N GLU A 123 1.18 14.66 -16.49
CA GLU A 123 0.73 15.86 -15.77
C GLU A 123 1.82 16.95 -15.69
N ASN A 124 2.94 16.80 -16.43
CA ASN A 124 4.07 17.74 -16.46
C ASN A 124 4.64 18.06 -15.06
N LEU A 125 4.83 17.03 -14.22
CA LEU A 125 5.27 17.16 -12.83
C LEU A 125 6.81 17.12 -12.71
N TYR A 126 7.42 18.29 -12.84
CA TYR A 126 8.87 18.50 -12.77
C TYR A 126 9.26 19.42 -11.62
N ASP A 127 10.54 19.68 -11.49
CA ASP A 127 11.14 20.16 -10.25
C ASP A 127 10.74 21.59 -9.93
N GLY A 128 10.42 21.83 -8.66
CA GLY A 128 10.09 23.18 -8.17
C GLY A 128 8.67 23.64 -8.49
N ILE A 129 7.86 22.87 -9.23
CA ILE A 129 6.48 23.28 -9.49
C ILE A 129 5.58 22.99 -8.29
N GLU A 130 4.53 23.80 -8.13
CA GLU A 130 3.47 23.58 -7.16
C GLU A 130 2.35 22.70 -7.76
N ILE A 131 1.90 21.73 -6.97
CA ILE A 131 0.90 20.73 -7.37
C ILE A 131 -0.21 20.61 -6.33
N LYS A 132 -1.43 20.36 -6.80
CA LYS A 132 -2.56 19.99 -5.93
C LYS A 132 -2.69 18.48 -5.90
N VAL A 133 -2.53 17.92 -4.71
CA VAL A 133 -2.54 16.48 -4.47
C VAL A 133 -3.80 16.11 -3.70
N SER A 134 -4.44 15.02 -4.10
CA SER A 134 -5.43 14.31 -3.28
C SER A 134 -4.89 12.92 -2.95
N ILE A 135 -4.97 12.52 -1.68
CA ILE A 135 -4.65 11.14 -1.26
C ILE A 135 -5.83 10.56 -0.52
N GLU A 136 -6.10 9.27 -0.76
CA GLU A 136 -6.98 8.45 0.06
C GLU A 136 -6.12 7.34 0.67
N ILE A 137 -6.07 7.24 2.00
CA ILE A 137 -5.17 6.31 2.71
C ILE A 137 -5.93 5.20 3.41
N TRP A 138 -5.25 4.06 3.63
CA TRP A 138 -5.72 2.95 4.44
C TRP A 138 -4.56 2.17 5.08
N PHE A 139 -4.86 1.46 6.17
CA PHE A 139 -3.87 0.78 7.04
C PHE A 139 -4.01 -0.74 6.98
#